data_AF-A0A7J8IQP1-F1
#
_entry.id   AF-A0A7J8IQP1-F1
#
_cell.length_a   1.000
_cell.length_b   1.000
_cell.length_c   1.000
_cell.angle_alpha   90.00
_cell.angle_beta   90.00
_cell.angle_gamma   90.00
#
_symmetry.space_group_name_H-M   'P 1'
#
loop_
_entity.id
_entity.type
_entity.pdbx_description
1 polymer ?
#
loop_
_entity_poly.entity_id
_entity_poly.type
_entity_poly.pdbx_seq_one_letter_code
_entity_poly.pdbx_strand_id
1 'polypeptide(L)' 'MLTKYISLHFSEDGQYFLKVLIPSYAAGSIIGKGGQTIVQLQKETGATIKLSKSKDFYPALA' A
#
# COMPACT_ATOMS: atom_id res chain seq x y z
N MET A 1 -17.45 -7.10 -1.15
CA MET A 1 -16.41 -6.10 -1.48
C MET A 1 -15.13 -6.55 -0.81
N LEU A 2 -14.11 -6.96 -1.59
CA LEU A 2 -12.87 -7.44 -1.00
C LEU A 2 -11.91 -6.27 -0.77
N THR A 3 -11.54 -6.04 0.49
CA THR A 3 -10.71 -4.91 0.93
C THR A 3 -9.25 -5.34 0.94
N LYS A 4 -8.46 -4.77 0.02
CA LYS A 4 -7.00 -4.89 0.04
C LYS A 4 -6.43 -3.93 1.07
N TYR A 5 -5.15 -4.03 1.36
CA TYR A 5 -4.48 -3.01 2.16
C TYR A 5 -3.13 -2.61 1.57
N ILE A 6 -2.71 -1.39 1.87
CA ILE A 6 -1.35 -0.89 1.63
C ILE A 6 -0.64 -0.82 2.97
N SER A 7 0.57 -1.35 3.05
CA SER A 7 1.48 -1.14 4.16
C SER A 7 2.54 -0.11 3.79
N LEU A 8 2.68 0.92 4.61
CA LEU A 8 3.72 1.95 4.52
C LEU A 8 4.65 1.81 5.72
N HIS A 9 5.95 1.77 5.45
CA HIS A 9 6.99 1.68 6.48
C HIS A 9 7.88 2.91 6.37
N PHE A 10 7.99 3.68 7.44
CA PHE A 10 8.83 4.88 7.54
C PHE A 10 9.95 4.61 8.55
N SER A 11 11.17 5.09 8.27
CA SER A 11 12.37 4.81 9.08
C SER A 11 13.17 6.07 9.47
N GLU A 12 12.80 7.25 8.99
CA GLU A 12 13.38 8.54 9.44
C GLU A 12 12.82 8.83 10.85
N ASP A 13 13.69 8.88 11.85
CA ASP A 13 13.40 9.15 13.28
C ASP A 13 12.66 8.07 14.08
N GLY A 14 12.47 6.88 13.51
CA GLY A 14 11.86 5.73 14.17
C GLY A 14 11.20 4.78 13.17
N GLN A 15 10.95 3.52 13.55
CA GLN A 15 10.22 2.59 12.70
C GLN A 15 8.72 2.72 12.89
N TYR A 16 8.04 3.35 11.94
CA TYR A 16 6.58 3.49 11.93
C TYR A 16 5.98 2.60 10.85
N PHE A 17 4.89 1.90 11.21
CA PHE A 17 4.15 1.03 10.31
C PHE A 17 2.69 1.47 10.23
N LEU A 18 2.22 1.74 9.02
CA LEU A 18 0.82 2.08 8.75
C LEU A 18 0.23 1.07 7.78
N LYS A 19 -0.95 0.52 8.11
CA LYS A 19 -1.76 -0.29 7.19
C LYS A 19 -3.05 0.43 6.89
N VAL A 20 -3.29 0.74 5.62
CA VAL A 20 -4.49 1.42 5.15
C VAL A 20 -5.33 0.45 4.33
N LEU A 21 -6.61 0.34 4.68
CA LEU A 21 -7.58 -0.43 3.91
C LEU A 21 -7.94 0.33 2.63
N ILE A 22 -7.93 -0.37 1.50
CA ILE A 22 -8.31 0.19 0.21
C ILE A 22 -9.30 -0.72 -0.53
N PRO A 23 -10.22 -0.13 -1.32
CA PRO A 23 -11.01 -0.91 -2.25
C PRO A 23 -10.13 -1.60 -3.31
N SER A 24 -10.50 -2.82 -3.70
CA SER A 24 -9.75 -3.57 -4.72
C SER A 24 -9.59 -2.81 -6.05
N TYR A 25 -10.58 -2.02 -6.45
CA TYR A 25 -10.53 -1.25 -7.70
C TYR A 25 -9.51 -0.10 -7.66
N ALA A 26 -9.18 0.42 -6.46
CA ALA A 26 -8.26 1.55 -6.31
C ALA A 26 -6.78 1.12 -6.39
N ALA A 27 -6.49 -0.17 -6.21
CA ALA A 27 -5.14 -0.71 -6.20
C ALA A 27 -4.35 -0.37 -7.48
N GLY A 28 -4.98 -0.50 -8.65
CA GLY A 28 -4.33 -0.22 -9.93
C GLY A 28 -3.88 1.23 -10.08
N SER A 29 -4.72 2.18 -9.64
CA SER A 29 -4.43 3.61 -9.69
C SER A 29 -3.28 4.01 -8.77
N ILE A 30 -3.15 3.34 -7.62
CA ILE A 30 -2.07 3.61 -6.66
C ILE A 30 -0.73 3.04 -7.16
N ILE A 31 -0.74 1.85 -7.78
CA ILE A 31 0.46 1.27 -8.40
C ILE A 31 0.89 2.14 -9.60
N GLY A 32 -0.05 2.55 -10.43
CA GLY A 32 0.20 3.28 -11.67
C GLY A 32 0.71 2.37 -12.79
N LYS A 33 0.77 2.92 -14.02
CA LYS A 33 1.23 2.18 -15.20
C LYS A 33 2.69 1.77 -15.02
N GLY A 34 2.96 0.46 -15.11
CA GLY A 34 4.31 -0.08 -14.90
C GLY A 34 4.90 0.16 -13.51
N GLY A 35 4.07 0.50 -12.51
CA GLY A 35 4.55 0.82 -11.15
C GLY A 35 5.11 2.23 -10.98
N GLN A 36 4.99 3.12 -11.97
CA GLN A 36 5.62 4.45 -11.92
C GLN A 36 5.12 5.29 -10.73
N THR A 37 3.81 5.29 -10.46
CA THR A 37 3.21 6.10 -9.39
C THR A 37 3.67 5.64 -8.01
N ILE A 38 3.64 4.34 -7.72
CA ILE A 38 4.10 3.83 -6.42
C ILE A 38 5.61 4.03 -6.22
N VAL A 39 6.42 3.92 -7.28
CA VAL A 39 7.86 4.22 -7.21
C VAL A 39 8.12 5.69 -6.90
N GLN A 40 7.39 6.59 -7.57
CA GLN A 40 7.48 8.03 -7.30
C GLN A 40 7.10 8.35 -5.85
N LEU A 41 5.98 7.81 -5.35
CA LEU A 41 5.53 8.03 -3.98
C LEU A 41 6.57 7.56 -2.94
N GLN A 42 7.17 6.39 -3.14
CA GLN A 42 8.23 5.90 -2.25
C GLN A 42 9.46 6.83 -2.27
N LYS A 43 9.83 7.36 -3.44
CA LYS A 43 10.96 8.28 -3.58
C LYS A 43 10.71 9.62 -2.90
N GLU A 44 9.51 10.17 -3.05
CA GLU A 44 9.13 11.48 -2.48
C GLU A 44 8.95 11.42 -0.96
N THR A 45 8.46 10.30 -0.44
CA THR A 45 8.14 10.15 1.00
C THR A 45 9.20 9.43 1.81
N GLY A 46 10.17 8.78 1.16
CA GLY A 46 11.12 7.87 1.81
C GLY A 46 10.48 6.58 2.35
N ALA A 47 9.16 6.41 2.20
CA ALA A 47 8.45 5.26 2.71
C ALA A 47 8.68 4.03 1.83
N THR A 48 8.75 2.85 2.45
CA THR A 48 8.55 1.61 1.72
C THR A 48 7.06 1.30 1.66
N ILE A 49 6.50 1.22 0.45
CA ILE A 49 5.06 1.02 0.21
C ILE A 49 4.85 -0.34 -0.44
N LYS A 50 4.00 -1.18 0.15
CA LYS A 50 3.64 -2.50 -0.38
C LYS A 50 2.13 -2.70 -0.39
N LEU A 51 1.61 -3.26 -1.48
CA LEU A 51 0.21 -3.64 -1.59
C LEU A 51 0.00 -5.12 -1.23
N SER A 52 -1.11 -5.44 -0.58
CA SER A 52 -1.51 -6.83 -0.35
C SER A 52 -1.79 -7.59 -1.66
N LYS A 53 -1.42 -8.88 -1.70
CA LYS A 53 -1.67 -9.72 -2.88
C LYS A 53 -3.18 -9.90 -3.08
N SER A 54 -3.59 -10.29 -4.28
CA SER A 54 -5.02 -10.40 -4.65
C SER A 54 -5.86 -11.37 -3.81
N LYS A 55 -5.26 -12.19 -2.94
CA LYS A 55 -5.95 -13.08 -2.01
C LYS A 55 -5.60 -12.83 -0.53
N ASP A 56 -4.82 -11.77 -0.27
CA ASP A 56 -4.43 -11.36 1.08
C ASP A 56 -5.35 -10.22 1.52
N PHE A 57 -6.50 -10.59 2.07
CA PHE A 57 -7.48 -9.65 2.62
C PHE A 57 -7.21 -9.38 4.09
N TYR A 58 -7.68 -8.23 4.56
CA TYR A 58 -7.59 -7.92 5.98
C TYR A 58 -8.57 -8.83 6.77
N PRO A 59 -8.08 -9.66 7.72
CA PRO A 59 -8.85 -10.76 8.29
C PRO A 59 -10.05 -10.34 9.15
N ALA A 60 -10.05 -9.11 9.68
CA ALA A 60 -11.13 -8.60 10.53
C ALA A 60 -12.41 -8.18 9.76
N LEU A 61 -12.43 -8.37 8.43
CA LEU A 61 -13.56 -8.02 7.55
C LEU A 61 -14.11 -9.24 6.78
N ALA A 62 -13.70 -10.45 7.17
CA ALA A 62 -14.18 -11.72 6.59
C ALA A 62 -15.43 -12.22 7.31
#